data_AF-A0A6M8VWS3-F1
#
_entry.id   AF-A0A6M8VWS3-F1
#
_cell.length_a   1.000
_cell.length_b   1.000
_cell.length_c   1.000
_cell.angle_alpha   90.00
_cell.angle_beta   90.00
_cell.angle_gamma   90.00
#
_symmetry.space_group_name_H-M   'P 1'
#
loop_
_entity.id
_entity.type
_entity.pdbx_description
1 polymer ?
#
loop_
_entity_poly.entity_id
_entity_poly.type
_entity_poly.pdbx_seq_one_letter_code
_entity_poly.pdbx_strand_id
1 'polypeptide(L)'
;MSVLPDSRIERIEWFEQRLAAWVANATDIGLTPAQVTQLQTEIAAARVAYNAAQQARDDSRSATVAFYDAEGEMSADGRDLIKTIKAFAETSDDPNVYVLANVPPPADPEPQGAPGTPTDIQTRLNSIGQLEITWKATDAAPSSGAYFEIQRRLNGEASFTLRGTAGAKTFTDNTIPLGTSQATYVITPKRGELTGVPSQQFTVQFGVNIPGPGGESSGEGGLTLAA
;
A
#
# COMPACT_ATOMS: atom_id res chain seq x y z
N MET A 1 -4.37 44.29 31.78
CA MET A 1 -4.75 44.11 33.20
C MET A 1 -4.71 42.63 33.50
N SER A 2 -3.72 42.14 34.25
CA SER A 2 -3.43 40.71 34.45
C SER A 2 -3.73 40.23 35.87
N VAL A 3 -4.82 40.70 36.48
CA VAL A 3 -5.19 40.30 37.86
C VAL A 3 -6.04 39.04 37.86
N LEU A 4 -6.87 38.84 36.83
CA LEU A 4 -7.66 37.62 36.65
C LEU A 4 -6.85 36.59 35.88
N PRO A 5 -6.94 35.29 36.25
CA PRO A 5 -6.40 34.20 35.45
C PRO A 5 -6.98 34.17 34.03
N ASP A 6 -6.29 33.52 33.09
CA ASP A 6 -6.76 33.42 31.71
C ASP A 6 -7.85 32.37 31.54
N SER A 7 -7.74 31.26 32.27
CA SER A 7 -8.72 30.17 32.18
C SER A 7 -10.02 30.53 32.91
N ARG A 8 -11.16 30.14 32.32
CA ARG A 8 -12.48 30.40 32.89
C ARG A 8 -12.67 29.71 34.25
N ILE A 9 -12.15 28.49 34.41
CA ILE A 9 -12.24 27.75 35.68
C ILE A 9 -11.36 28.39 36.76
N GLU A 10 -10.15 28.80 36.39
CA GLU A 10 -9.24 29.49 37.30
C GLU A 10 -9.82 30.84 37.74
N ARG A 11 -10.58 31.54 36.89
CA ARG A 11 -11.31 32.76 37.31
C ARG A 11 -12.36 32.46 38.37
N ILE A 12 -13.14 31.39 38.22
CA ILE A 12 -14.15 30.99 39.21
C ILE A 12 -13.45 30.71 40.56
N GLU A 13 -12.39 29.90 40.55
CA GLU A 13 -11.61 29.57 41.74
C GLU A 13 -10.95 30.79 42.39
N TRP A 14 -10.43 31.70 41.57
CA TRP A 14 -9.81 32.93 42.03
C TRP A 14 -10.79 33.80 42.83
N PHE A 15 -12.04 33.91 42.36
CA PHE A 15 -13.10 34.64 43.07
C PHE A 15 -13.59 33.88 44.31
N GLU A 16 -13.76 32.56 44.25
CA GLU A 16 -14.13 31.73 45.41
C GLU A 16 -13.15 31.89 46.57
N GLN A 17 -11.84 31.89 46.29
CA GLN A 17 -10.79 32.04 47.32
C GLN A 17 -10.80 33.41 48.01
N ARG A 18 -11.26 34.46 47.32
CA ARG A 18 -11.22 35.86 47.81
C ARG A 18 -12.54 36.32 48.40
N LEU A 19 -13.63 35.62 48.10
CA LEU A 19 -14.98 35.99 48.50
C LEU A 19 -15.10 36.19 50.01
N ALA A 20 -14.52 35.29 50.82
CA ALA A 20 -14.60 35.39 52.29
C ALA A 20 -13.98 36.69 52.83
N ALA A 21 -12.82 37.10 52.30
CA ALA A 21 -12.17 38.35 52.71
C ALA A 21 -12.97 39.58 52.25
N TRP A 22 -13.60 39.52 51.08
CA TRP A 22 -14.44 40.61 50.57
C TRP A 22 -15.75 40.72 51.33
N VAL A 23 -16.33 39.60 51.78
CA VAL A 23 -17.50 39.59 52.68
C VAL A 23 -17.14 40.23 54.02
N ALA A 24 -16.00 39.85 54.60
CA ALA A 24 -15.59 40.32 55.92
C ALA A 24 -15.20 41.81 55.97
N ASN A 25 -14.64 42.35 54.88
CA ASN A 25 -14.07 43.70 54.85
C ASN A 25 -14.77 44.63 53.84
N ALA A 26 -16.00 44.31 53.41
CA ALA A 26 -16.66 44.96 52.27
C ALA A 26 -16.59 46.49 52.30
N THR A 27 -16.99 47.11 53.42
CA THR A 27 -17.00 48.57 53.60
C THR A 27 -15.59 49.16 53.58
N ASP A 28 -14.62 48.46 54.17
CA ASP A 28 -13.24 48.92 54.33
C ASP A 28 -12.48 48.90 53.01
N ILE A 29 -12.92 48.09 52.04
CA ILE A 29 -12.38 48.02 50.67
C ILE A 29 -13.24 48.77 49.63
N GLY A 30 -14.20 49.57 50.09
CA GLY A 30 -15.04 50.41 49.22
C GLY A 30 -16.13 49.66 48.44
N LEU A 31 -16.47 48.45 48.86
CA LEU A 31 -17.59 47.67 48.33
C LEU A 31 -18.82 47.76 49.25
N THR A 32 -19.99 47.45 48.70
CA THR A 32 -21.21 47.27 49.48
C THR A 32 -21.47 45.78 49.76
N PRO A 33 -22.09 45.43 50.90
CA PRO A 33 -22.51 44.05 51.17
C PRO A 33 -23.41 43.47 50.06
N ALA A 34 -24.22 44.30 49.41
CA ALA A 34 -25.08 43.89 48.31
C ALA A 34 -24.28 43.44 47.07
N GLN A 35 -23.23 44.17 46.68
CA GLN A 35 -22.35 43.78 45.57
C GLN A 35 -21.63 42.46 45.83
N VAL A 36 -21.14 42.24 47.06
CA VAL A 36 -20.45 40.99 47.41
C VAL A 36 -21.43 39.81 47.43
N THR A 37 -22.67 40.02 47.88
CA THR A 37 -23.73 39.01 47.83
C THR A 37 -24.14 38.65 46.40
N GLN A 38 -24.20 39.65 45.52
CA GLN A 38 -24.44 39.41 44.10
C GLN A 38 -23.31 38.56 43.50
N LEU A 39 -22.05 38.93 43.75
CA LEU A 39 -20.90 38.17 43.28
C LEU A 39 -20.90 36.72 43.81
N GLN A 40 -21.26 36.50 45.08
CA GLN A 40 -21.41 35.16 45.64
C GLN A 40 -22.43 34.32 44.85
N THR A 41 -23.55 34.92 44.45
CA THR A 41 -24.58 34.26 43.64
C THR A 41 -24.05 33.92 42.23
N GLU A 42 -23.33 34.85 41.60
CA GLU A 42 -22.74 34.66 40.27
C GLU A 42 -21.66 33.57 40.26
N ILE A 43 -20.80 33.52 41.29
CA ILE A 43 -19.80 32.46 41.47
C ILE A 43 -20.47 31.08 41.56
N ALA A 44 -21.51 30.96 42.41
CA ALA A 44 -22.24 29.70 42.57
C ALA A 44 -22.91 29.26 41.26
N ALA A 45 -23.55 30.18 40.54
CA ALA A 45 -24.15 29.90 39.24
C ALA A 45 -23.10 29.47 38.19
N ALA A 46 -21.95 30.16 38.14
CA ALA A 46 -20.85 29.82 37.24
C ALA A 46 -20.26 28.43 37.53
N ARG A 47 -20.10 28.07 38.80
CA ARG A 47 -19.62 26.74 39.23
C ARG A 47 -20.58 25.62 38.80
N VAL A 48 -21.89 25.81 39.01
CA VAL A 48 -22.92 24.87 38.57
C VAL A 48 -22.90 24.71 37.05
N ALA A 49 -22.85 25.82 36.30
CA ALA A 49 -22.82 25.79 34.85
C ALA A 49 -21.55 25.11 34.30
N TYR A 50 -20.38 25.31 34.93
CA TYR A 50 -19.14 24.64 34.55
C TYR A 50 -19.25 23.12 34.72
N ASN A 51 -19.72 22.65 35.87
CA ASN A 51 -19.88 21.23 36.15
C ASN A 51 -20.88 20.57 35.18
N ALA A 52 -22.01 21.23 34.93
CA ALA A 52 -23.00 20.75 33.94
C ALA A 52 -22.39 20.66 32.54
N ALA A 53 -21.56 21.63 32.15
CA ALA A 53 -20.88 21.60 30.85
C ALA A 53 -19.80 20.50 30.76
N GLN A 54 -19.11 20.14 31.86
CA GLN A 54 -18.20 18.99 31.85
C GLN A 54 -18.97 17.69 31.71
N GLN A 55 -20.02 17.51 32.53
CA GLN A 55 -20.88 16.33 32.46
C GLN A 55 -21.44 16.11 31.06
N ALA A 56 -21.98 17.15 30.42
CA ALA A 56 -22.52 17.04 29.06
C ALA A 56 -21.47 16.62 28.02
N ARG A 57 -20.19 16.99 28.20
CA ARG A 57 -19.10 16.55 27.31
C ARG A 57 -18.78 15.07 27.50
N ASP A 58 -18.76 14.61 28.75
CA ASP A 58 -18.51 13.21 29.07
C ASP A 58 -19.68 12.31 28.65
N ASP A 59 -20.92 12.78 28.81
CA ASP A 59 -22.13 12.12 28.32
C ASP A 59 -22.12 12.02 26.80
N SER A 60 -21.75 13.10 26.10
CA SER A 60 -21.62 13.12 24.64
C SER A 60 -20.58 12.10 24.14
N ARG A 61 -19.41 12.03 24.81
CA ARG A 61 -18.38 11.04 24.50
C ARG A 61 -18.90 9.62 24.72
N SER A 62 -19.55 9.38 25.84
CA SER A 62 -20.09 8.06 26.20
C SER A 62 -21.19 7.60 25.24
N ALA A 63 -22.11 8.49 24.87
CA ALA A 63 -23.15 8.22 23.89
C ALA A 63 -22.58 7.90 22.50
N THR A 64 -21.48 8.56 22.11
CA THR A 64 -20.79 8.29 20.85
C THR A 64 -20.18 6.88 20.85
N VAL A 65 -19.53 6.47 21.94
CA VAL A 65 -18.99 5.12 22.09
C VAL A 65 -20.10 4.08 22.01
N ALA A 66 -21.18 4.27 22.77
CA ALA A 66 -22.32 3.35 22.77
C ALA A 66 -22.96 3.19 21.38
N PHE A 67 -23.01 4.27 20.59
CA PHE A 67 -23.48 4.20 19.21
C PHE A 67 -22.58 3.31 18.33
N TYR A 68 -21.25 3.50 18.38
CA TYR A 68 -20.33 2.71 17.58
C TYR A 68 -20.29 1.24 18.00
N ASP A 69 -20.39 0.97 19.31
CA ASP A 69 -20.47 -0.40 19.81
C ASP A 69 -21.75 -1.09 19.31
N ALA A 70 -22.91 -0.43 19.42
CA ALA A 70 -24.18 -0.96 18.93
C ALA A 70 -24.21 -1.14 17.39
N GLU A 71 -23.62 -0.21 16.64
CA GLU A 71 -23.48 -0.35 15.19
C GLU A 71 -22.55 -1.52 14.83
N GLY A 72 -21.43 -1.67 15.54
CA GLY A 72 -20.51 -2.78 15.35
C GLY A 72 -21.15 -4.13 15.59
N GLU A 73 -21.93 -4.27 16.68
CA GLU A 73 -22.69 -5.48 16.98
C GLU A 73 -23.75 -5.78 15.91
N MET A 74 -24.55 -4.78 15.51
CA MET A 74 -25.54 -4.92 14.45
C MET A 74 -24.91 -5.33 13.11
N SER A 75 -23.80 -4.70 12.73
CA SER A 75 -23.08 -5.00 11.50
C SER A 75 -22.44 -6.39 11.51
N ALA A 76 -22.00 -6.88 12.67
CA ALA A 76 -21.47 -8.23 12.82
C ALA A 76 -22.59 -9.27 12.60
N ASP A 77 -23.70 -9.15 13.34
CA ASP A 77 -24.85 -10.05 13.21
C ASP A 77 -25.45 -10.01 11.79
N GLY A 78 -25.65 -8.81 11.24
CA GLY A 78 -26.14 -8.64 9.87
C GLY A 78 -25.27 -9.33 8.82
N ARG A 79 -23.94 -9.32 8.97
CA ARG A 79 -23.02 -10.06 8.07
C ARG A 79 -23.20 -11.57 8.20
N ASP A 80 -23.42 -12.08 9.40
CA ASP A 80 -23.62 -13.51 9.63
C ASP A 80 -24.98 -14.00 9.09
N LEU A 81 -26.02 -13.17 9.21
CA LEU A 81 -27.30 -13.42 8.56
C LEU A 81 -27.17 -13.43 7.03
N ILE A 82 -26.41 -12.49 6.44
CA ILE A 82 -26.16 -12.49 4.98
C ILE A 82 -25.40 -13.75 4.54
N LYS A 83 -24.43 -14.24 5.32
CA LYS A 83 -23.75 -15.52 5.05
C LYS A 83 -24.74 -16.68 5.06
N THR A 84 -25.66 -16.69 6.01
CA THR A 84 -26.69 -17.73 6.11
C THR A 84 -27.64 -17.70 4.91
N ILE A 85 -28.06 -16.51 4.46
CA ILE A 85 -28.88 -16.34 3.25
C ILE A 85 -28.16 -16.91 2.02
N LYS A 86 -26.87 -16.58 1.85
CA LYS A 86 -26.05 -17.11 0.74
C LYS A 86 -25.95 -18.63 0.79
N ALA A 87 -25.60 -19.18 1.95
CA ALA A 87 -25.47 -20.62 2.14
C ALA A 87 -26.80 -21.35 1.90
N PHE A 88 -27.93 -20.76 2.29
CA PHE A 88 -29.25 -21.32 2.00
C PHE A 88 -29.54 -21.34 0.50
N ALA A 89 -29.34 -20.21 -0.20
CA ALA A 89 -29.54 -20.12 -1.65
C ALA A 89 -28.69 -21.15 -2.42
N GLU A 90 -27.43 -21.36 -2.00
CA GLU A 90 -26.53 -22.36 -2.58
C GLU A 90 -26.98 -23.80 -2.28
N THR A 91 -27.38 -24.08 -1.04
CA THR A 91 -27.78 -25.43 -0.63
C THR A 91 -29.12 -25.84 -1.24
N SER A 92 -30.02 -24.89 -1.45
CA SER A 92 -31.34 -25.13 -2.03
C SER A 92 -31.38 -25.04 -3.56
N ASP A 93 -30.28 -24.64 -4.19
CA ASP A 93 -30.21 -24.33 -5.63
C ASP A 93 -31.32 -23.36 -6.09
N ASP A 94 -31.63 -22.35 -5.24
CA ASP A 94 -32.71 -21.39 -5.48
C ASP A 94 -32.22 -19.94 -5.42
N PRO A 95 -31.94 -19.32 -6.58
CA PRO A 95 -31.55 -17.92 -6.67
C PRO A 95 -32.63 -16.92 -6.22
N ASN A 96 -33.91 -17.33 -6.16
CA ASN A 96 -35.01 -16.46 -5.73
C ASN A 96 -34.88 -16.05 -4.24
N VAL A 97 -34.09 -16.78 -3.45
CA VAL A 97 -33.74 -16.42 -2.07
C VAL A 97 -33.16 -15.02 -1.96
N TYR A 98 -32.30 -14.60 -2.91
CA TYR A 98 -31.71 -13.26 -2.94
C TYR A 98 -32.76 -12.16 -3.16
N VAL A 99 -33.75 -12.43 -4.01
CA VAL A 99 -34.86 -11.52 -4.29
C VAL A 99 -35.74 -11.38 -3.05
N LEU A 100 -36.09 -12.49 -2.40
CA LEU A 100 -36.89 -12.50 -1.17
C LEU A 100 -36.18 -11.77 -0.02
N ALA A 101 -34.86 -11.93 0.08
CA ALA A 101 -34.04 -11.25 1.08
C ALA A 101 -33.71 -9.80 0.73
N ASN A 102 -33.97 -9.35 -0.50
CA ASN A 102 -33.52 -8.06 -1.04
C ASN A 102 -32.01 -7.83 -0.88
N VAL A 103 -31.23 -8.88 -1.14
CA VAL A 103 -29.76 -8.88 -1.08
C VAL A 103 -29.23 -9.15 -2.48
N PRO A 104 -28.25 -8.39 -3.00
CA PRO A 104 -27.68 -8.68 -4.30
C PRO A 104 -26.98 -10.05 -4.29
N PRO A 105 -27.16 -10.88 -5.34
CA PRO A 105 -26.45 -12.14 -5.46
C PRO A 105 -24.93 -11.91 -5.54
N PRO A 106 -24.10 -12.90 -5.16
CA PRO A 106 -22.67 -12.87 -5.43
C PRO A 106 -22.39 -12.62 -6.91
N ALA A 107 -21.32 -11.88 -7.21
CA ALA A 107 -20.86 -11.73 -8.59
C ALA A 107 -20.36 -13.09 -9.13
N ASP A 108 -20.60 -13.34 -10.41
CA ASP A 108 -20.11 -14.54 -11.07
C ASP A 108 -18.57 -14.55 -11.09
N PRO A 109 -17.92 -15.71 -10.88
CA PRO A 109 -16.47 -15.82 -11.05
C PRO A 109 -16.09 -15.52 -12.49
N GLU A 110 -15.31 -14.47 -12.72
CA GLU A 110 -14.75 -14.20 -14.04
C GLU A 110 -13.46 -15.01 -14.25
N PRO A 111 -13.29 -15.65 -15.42
CA PRO A 111 -12.03 -16.29 -15.77
C PRO A 111 -10.89 -15.28 -15.73
N GLN A 112 -9.85 -15.59 -14.95
CA GLN A 112 -8.70 -14.70 -14.86
C GLN A 112 -7.97 -14.64 -16.21
N GLY A 113 -7.75 -13.42 -16.71
CA GLY A 113 -7.14 -13.16 -18.01
C GLY A 113 -5.69 -13.68 -18.15
N ALA A 114 -5.12 -13.50 -19.35
CA ALA A 114 -3.73 -13.86 -19.60
C ALA A 114 -2.78 -13.12 -18.63
N PRO A 115 -1.67 -13.75 -18.19
CA PRO A 115 -0.73 -13.07 -17.30
C PRO A 115 -0.10 -11.86 -17.99
N GLY A 116 0.24 -10.85 -17.21
CA GLY A 116 0.78 -9.59 -17.71
C GLY A 116 2.14 -9.76 -18.37
N THR A 117 2.48 -8.79 -19.22
CA THR A 117 3.77 -8.71 -19.93
C THR A 117 4.94 -8.73 -18.94
N PRO A 118 6.00 -9.52 -19.17
CA PRO A 118 7.20 -9.46 -18.37
C PRO A 118 7.91 -8.11 -18.49
N THR A 119 8.17 -7.47 -17.36
CA THR A 119 8.84 -6.15 -17.23
C THR A 119 9.95 -6.22 -16.18
N ASP A 120 10.69 -5.12 -15.99
CA ASP A 120 11.80 -5.03 -15.02
C ASP A 120 12.76 -6.22 -15.14
N ILE A 121 13.12 -6.57 -16.37
CA ILE A 121 13.98 -7.71 -16.66
C ILE A 121 15.39 -7.40 -16.18
N GLN A 122 15.90 -8.24 -15.29
CA GLN A 122 17.26 -8.18 -14.78
C GLN A 122 17.99 -9.45 -15.16
N THR A 123 19.26 -9.28 -15.52
CA THR A 123 20.13 -10.38 -15.91
C THR A 123 21.38 -10.32 -15.04
N ARG A 124 21.78 -11.46 -14.50
CA ARG A 124 22.95 -11.59 -13.63
C ARG A 124 23.72 -12.85 -13.99
N LEU A 125 25.04 -12.73 -14.11
CA LEU A 125 25.89 -13.90 -14.18
C LEU A 125 26.21 -14.38 -12.76
N ASN A 126 26.00 -15.66 -12.47
CA ASN A 126 26.39 -16.24 -11.19
C ASN A 126 27.89 -16.62 -11.18
N SER A 127 28.41 -17.02 -10.01
CA SER A 127 29.85 -17.32 -9.82
C SER A 127 30.37 -18.49 -10.65
N ILE A 128 29.47 -19.34 -11.18
CA ILE A 128 29.80 -20.48 -12.05
C ILE A 128 29.50 -20.22 -13.52
N GLY A 129 29.18 -18.97 -13.90
CA GLY A 129 29.00 -18.54 -15.29
C GLY A 129 27.62 -18.80 -15.90
N GLN A 130 26.63 -19.18 -15.11
CA GLN A 130 25.24 -19.33 -15.59
C GLN A 130 24.52 -17.98 -15.56
N LEU A 131 23.60 -17.80 -16.49
CA LEU A 131 22.80 -16.59 -16.59
C LEU A 131 21.50 -16.75 -15.80
N GLU A 132 21.35 -15.96 -14.75
CA GLU A 132 20.09 -15.80 -14.04
C GLU A 132 19.31 -14.63 -14.65
N ILE A 133 18.04 -14.85 -14.91
CA ILE A 133 17.11 -13.88 -15.48
C ILE A 133 15.93 -13.75 -14.50
N THR A 134 15.63 -12.55 -14.04
CA THR A 134 14.47 -12.27 -13.18
C THR A 134 13.61 -11.18 -13.79
N TRP A 135 12.31 -11.20 -13.52
CA TRP A 135 11.36 -10.23 -14.06
C TRP A 135 10.21 -9.94 -13.11
N LYS A 136 9.38 -8.96 -13.47
CA LYS A 136 8.05 -8.72 -12.90
C LYS A 136 6.97 -9.03 -13.93
N ALA A 137 5.78 -9.35 -13.44
CA ALA A 137 4.57 -9.50 -14.26
C ALA A 137 3.35 -9.38 -13.33
N THR A 138 2.33 -8.64 -13.78
CA THR A 138 1.01 -8.58 -13.11
C THR A 138 0.21 -9.84 -13.43
N ASP A 139 -0.79 -10.16 -12.61
CA ASP A 139 -1.70 -11.29 -12.86
C ASP A 139 -0.98 -12.63 -13.11
N ALA A 140 0.19 -12.77 -12.49
CA ALA A 140 1.12 -13.88 -12.68
C ALA A 140 1.65 -14.37 -11.32
N ALA A 141 0.75 -14.54 -10.37
CA ALA A 141 1.09 -15.21 -9.12
C ALA A 141 1.37 -16.70 -9.42
N PRO A 142 2.32 -17.36 -8.75
CA PRO A 142 2.58 -18.79 -8.97
C PRO A 142 1.33 -19.66 -8.77
N SER A 143 0.43 -19.25 -7.88
CA SER A 143 -0.84 -19.92 -7.61
C SER A 143 -1.94 -19.69 -8.65
N SER A 144 -1.75 -18.78 -9.61
CA SER A 144 -2.77 -18.45 -10.61
C SER A 144 -2.70 -19.32 -11.87
N GLY A 145 -1.85 -20.36 -11.88
CA GLY A 145 -1.60 -21.17 -13.08
C GLY A 145 -0.85 -20.44 -14.19
N ALA A 146 -0.26 -19.28 -13.87
CA ALA A 146 0.60 -18.54 -14.78
C ALA A 146 1.99 -19.20 -14.85
N TYR A 147 2.54 -19.31 -16.05
CA TYR A 147 3.92 -19.71 -16.29
C TYR A 147 4.51 -18.89 -17.43
N PHE A 148 5.82 -18.95 -17.59
CA PHE A 148 6.54 -18.18 -18.59
C PHE A 148 7.36 -19.13 -19.45
N GLU A 149 7.25 -18.99 -20.77
CA GLU A 149 8.13 -19.64 -21.73
C GLU A 149 9.32 -18.73 -22.00
N ILE A 150 10.53 -19.24 -21.80
CA ILE A 150 11.77 -18.52 -22.05
C ILE A 150 12.35 -19.07 -23.35
N GLN A 151 12.39 -18.23 -24.38
CA GLN A 151 12.99 -18.57 -25.66
C GLN A 151 14.28 -17.79 -25.86
N ARG A 152 15.26 -18.42 -26.48
CA ARG A 152 16.60 -17.84 -26.74
C ARG A 152 16.99 -18.02 -28.19
N ARG A 153 17.70 -17.04 -28.73
CA ARG A 153 18.60 -17.19 -29.88
C ARG A 153 20.02 -16.76 -29.52
N LEU A 154 21.01 -17.47 -30.01
CA LEU A 154 22.43 -17.13 -29.90
C LEU A 154 22.92 -16.36 -31.12
N ASN A 155 24.15 -15.86 -31.07
CA ASN A 155 24.79 -15.22 -32.21
C ASN A 155 24.83 -16.17 -33.43
N GLY A 156 24.34 -15.71 -34.58
CA GLY A 156 24.24 -16.49 -35.81
C GLY A 156 23.00 -17.39 -35.91
N GLU A 157 22.19 -17.51 -34.87
CA GLU A 157 20.91 -18.24 -34.94
C GLU A 157 19.80 -17.35 -35.55
N ALA A 158 19.08 -17.88 -36.53
CA ALA A 158 18.01 -17.15 -37.23
C ALA A 158 16.67 -17.14 -36.46
N SER A 159 16.48 -18.01 -35.47
CA SER A 159 15.18 -18.21 -34.82
C SER A 159 15.30 -18.44 -33.32
N PHE A 160 14.28 -17.99 -32.58
CA PHE A 160 14.14 -18.27 -31.15
C PHE A 160 13.74 -19.73 -30.93
N THR A 161 14.38 -20.37 -29.96
CA THR A 161 14.06 -21.73 -29.54
C THR A 161 13.74 -21.76 -28.05
N LEU A 162 12.78 -22.60 -27.65
CA LEU A 162 12.41 -22.75 -26.25
C LEU A 162 13.60 -23.29 -25.44
N ARG A 163 13.94 -22.63 -24.34
CA ARG A 163 14.98 -23.07 -23.39
C ARG A 163 14.40 -23.65 -22.13
N GLY A 164 13.24 -23.16 -21.72
CA GLY A 164 12.53 -23.75 -20.60
C GLY A 164 11.29 -22.96 -20.27
N THR A 165 10.59 -23.45 -19.26
CA THR A 165 9.45 -22.77 -18.66
C THR A 165 9.74 -22.48 -17.19
N ALA A 166 9.13 -21.43 -16.67
CA ALA A 166 9.22 -21.07 -15.26
C ALA A 166 7.83 -20.70 -14.72
N GLY A 167 7.41 -21.32 -13.63
CA GLY A 167 6.24 -20.86 -12.85
C GLY A 167 6.59 -19.69 -11.93
N ALA A 168 7.87 -19.56 -11.56
CA ALA A 168 8.40 -18.42 -10.84
C ALA A 168 8.88 -17.34 -11.81
N LYS A 169 9.00 -16.10 -11.33
CA LYS A 169 9.53 -14.97 -12.12
C LYS A 169 11.07 -14.93 -12.14
N THR A 170 11.66 -16.11 -12.26
CA THR A 170 13.10 -16.33 -12.35
C THR A 170 13.39 -17.55 -13.23
N PHE A 171 14.47 -17.48 -13.99
CA PHE A 171 14.96 -18.56 -14.83
C PHE A 171 16.49 -18.55 -14.82
N THR A 172 17.10 -19.74 -14.72
CA THR A 172 18.55 -19.89 -14.83
C THR A 172 18.87 -20.62 -16.13
N ASP A 173 19.57 -19.96 -17.04
CA ASP A 173 20.10 -20.58 -18.25
C ASP A 173 21.51 -21.11 -17.98
N ASN A 174 21.61 -22.43 -17.89
CA ASN A 174 22.87 -23.17 -17.76
C ASN A 174 23.29 -23.86 -19.08
N THR A 175 22.65 -23.52 -20.20
CA THR A 175 22.83 -24.17 -21.50
C THR A 175 23.53 -23.27 -22.53
N ILE A 176 24.11 -22.17 -22.07
CA ILE A 176 24.86 -21.23 -22.93
C ILE A 176 26.26 -21.83 -23.17
N PRO A 177 26.66 -22.12 -24.42
CA PRO A 177 27.99 -22.63 -24.70
C PRO A 177 29.09 -21.61 -24.35
N LEU A 178 30.23 -22.10 -23.87
CA LEU A 178 31.43 -21.28 -23.66
C LEU A 178 31.85 -20.60 -24.97
N GLY A 179 32.29 -19.34 -24.88
CA GLY A 179 32.67 -18.54 -26.05
C GLY A 179 31.51 -17.83 -26.76
N THR A 180 30.27 -17.99 -26.28
CA THR A 180 29.13 -17.20 -26.77
C THR A 180 29.33 -15.71 -26.46
N SER A 181 29.28 -14.86 -27.49
CA SER A 181 29.42 -13.39 -27.33
C SER A 181 28.12 -12.69 -26.98
N GLN A 182 26.98 -13.26 -27.38
CA GLN A 182 25.67 -12.66 -27.18
C GLN A 182 24.55 -13.72 -27.15
N ALA A 183 23.55 -13.50 -26.31
CA ALA A 183 22.29 -14.22 -26.32
C ALA A 183 21.10 -13.25 -26.25
N THR A 184 20.13 -13.41 -27.14
CA THR A 184 18.87 -12.65 -27.12
C THR A 184 17.76 -13.54 -26.60
N TYR A 185 16.93 -13.00 -25.71
CA TYR A 185 15.83 -13.70 -25.08
C TYR A 185 14.50 -12.98 -25.33
N VAL A 186 13.43 -13.76 -25.28
CA VAL A 186 12.05 -13.29 -25.16
C VAL A 186 11.34 -14.18 -24.13
N ILE A 187 10.55 -13.55 -23.27
CA ILE A 187 9.77 -14.23 -22.24
C ILE A 187 8.30 -14.08 -22.59
N THR A 188 7.59 -15.19 -22.79
CA THR A 188 6.17 -15.20 -23.13
C THR A 188 5.34 -15.70 -21.94
N PRO A 189 4.46 -14.88 -21.36
CA PRO A 189 3.57 -15.30 -20.29
C PRO A 189 2.43 -16.18 -20.83
N LYS A 190 2.09 -17.23 -20.10
CA LYS A 190 1.08 -18.23 -20.45
C LYS A 190 0.22 -18.60 -19.25
N ARG A 191 -1.03 -18.95 -19.49
CA ARG A 191 -1.97 -19.51 -18.51
C ARG A 191 -2.93 -20.46 -19.23
N GLY A 192 -2.74 -21.77 -19.07
CA GLY A 192 -3.42 -22.74 -19.93
C GLY A 192 -3.13 -22.43 -21.41
N GLU A 193 -4.19 -22.22 -22.20
CA GLU A 193 -4.11 -21.81 -23.61
C GLU A 193 -3.96 -20.29 -23.81
N LEU A 194 -4.21 -19.49 -22.77
CA LEU A 194 -4.08 -18.04 -22.84
C LEU A 194 -2.61 -17.63 -22.95
N THR A 195 -2.33 -16.78 -23.92
CA THR A 195 -1.00 -16.21 -24.16
C THR A 195 -1.06 -14.71 -23.92
N GLY A 196 -0.27 -14.22 -22.96
CA GLY A 196 -0.13 -12.79 -22.75
C GLY A 196 0.89 -12.19 -23.71
N VAL A 197 1.04 -10.87 -23.68
CA VAL A 197 1.99 -10.18 -24.55
C VAL A 197 3.42 -10.55 -24.14
N PRO A 198 4.28 -11.00 -25.06
CA PRO A 198 5.68 -11.30 -24.75
C PRO A 198 6.44 -10.06 -24.30
N SER A 199 7.55 -10.27 -23.59
CA SER A 199 8.49 -9.21 -23.27
C SER A 199 9.03 -8.55 -24.54
N GLN A 200 9.56 -7.33 -24.41
CA GLN A 200 10.52 -6.86 -25.40
C GLN A 200 11.70 -7.83 -25.45
N GLN A 201 12.26 -8.03 -26.65
CA GLN A 201 13.47 -8.83 -26.79
C GLN A 201 14.61 -8.10 -26.09
N PHE A 202 15.34 -8.80 -25.23
CA PHE A 202 16.48 -8.25 -24.53
C PHE A 202 17.71 -9.09 -24.83
N THR A 203 18.85 -8.41 -24.89
CA THR A 203 20.09 -9.00 -25.35
C THR A 203 21.15 -8.90 -24.26
N VAL A 204 21.68 -10.06 -23.88
CA VAL A 204 22.79 -10.16 -22.93
C VAL A 204 24.07 -10.29 -23.72
N GLN A 205 24.97 -9.32 -23.55
CA GLN A 205 26.31 -9.37 -24.12
C GLN A 205 27.29 -9.96 -23.11
N PHE A 206 28.09 -10.91 -23.55
CA PHE A 206 29.14 -11.53 -22.77
C PHE A 206 30.48 -10.95 -23.23
N GLY A 207 30.97 -9.95 -22.48
CA GLY A 207 32.17 -9.18 -22.82
C GLY A 207 31.86 -7.84 -23.48
N VAL A 208 32.91 -7.07 -23.76
CA VAL A 208 32.84 -5.76 -24.42
C VAL A 208 33.71 -5.77 -25.68
N ASN A 209 33.21 -5.19 -26.77
CA ASN A 209 34.06 -4.86 -27.91
C ASN A 209 34.62 -3.45 -27.69
N ILE A 210 35.88 -3.35 -27.27
CA ILE A 210 36.57 -2.05 -27.17
C ILE A 210 37.23 -1.82 -28.53
N PRO A 211 36.84 -0.79 -29.30
CA PRO A 211 37.59 -0.40 -30.48
C PRO A 211 39.01 -0.05 -30.03
N GLY A 212 40.01 -0.83 -30.45
CA GLY A 212 41.41 -0.53 -30.16
C GLY A 212 41.79 0.83 -30.74
N PRO A 213 42.68 1.60 -30.09
CA PRO A 213 43.18 2.84 -30.68
C PRO A 213 43.93 2.46 -31.95
N GLY A 214 43.43 2.90 -33.10
CA GLY A 214 44.09 2.71 -34.39
C GLY A 214 45.47 3.35 -34.36
N GLY A 215 46.51 2.54 -34.15
CA GLY A 215 47.89 2.94 -34.37
C GLY A 215 48.17 2.88 -35.85
N GLU A 216 48.15 4.03 -36.53
CA GLU A 216 48.83 4.19 -37.80
C GLU A 216 50.33 3.94 -37.58
N SER A 217 50.83 2.80 -38.06
CA SER A 217 52.27 2.58 -38.19
C SER A 217 52.64 2.88 -39.65
N SER A 218 53.18 4.08 -39.85
CA SER A 218 53.84 4.50 -41.07
C SER A 218 55.00 3.54 -41.38
N GLY A 219 54.84 2.72 -42.40
CA GLY A 219 55.92 1.89 -42.94
C GLY A 219 56.77 2.72 -43.92
N GLU A 220 57.87 3.29 -43.44
CA GLU A 220 59.02 3.63 -44.29
C GLU A 220 60.10 2.57 -44.16
N GLY A 221 60.71 2.17 -45.29
CA GLY A 221 62.04 1.55 -45.27
C GLY A 221 62.23 0.21 -45.97
N GLY A 222 61.62 -0.03 -47.14
CA GLY A 222 62.09 -1.08 -48.06
C GLY A 222 63.30 -0.60 -48.87
N LEU A 223 64.53 -0.86 -48.39
CA LEU A 223 65.76 -0.69 -49.16
C LEU A 223 65.79 -1.72 -50.32
N THR A 224 65.56 -1.27 -51.55
CA THR A 224 65.84 -2.07 -52.75
C THR A 224 67.32 -2.00 -53.09
N LEU A 225 67.98 -3.16 -53.07
CA LEU A 225 69.34 -3.37 -53.56
C LEU A 225 69.35 -3.18 -55.09
N ALA A 226 70.14 -2.23 -55.58
CA ALA A 226 70.36 -2.01 -57.01
C ALA A 226 71.34 -3.05 -57.60
N ALA A 227 71.10 -3.42 -58.85
CA ALA A 227 72.08 -4.05 -59.74
C ALA A 227 73.12 -3.02 -60.22
#